data_AF-A0A8S4SEF7-F1
#
_entry.id   AF-A0A8S4SEF7-F1
#
_cell.length_a   1.000
_cell.length_b   1.000
_cell.length_c   1.000
_cell.angle_alpha   90.00
_cell.angle_beta   90.00
_cell.angle_gamma   90.00
#
_symmetry.space_group_name_H-M   'P 1'
#
loop_
_entity.id
_entity.type
_entity.pdbx_description
1 polymer ?
#
loop_
_entity_poly.entity_id
_entity_poly.type
_entity_poly.pdbx_seq_one_letter_code
_entity_poly.pdbx_strand_id
1 'polypeptide(L)'
;MIKDLLPSGQITYGGRVTDMWDQRCLTTILKQFFSPPTLEDTYTYSSSGVYYCPRLDKLAAVRDYCDTLPVIEDPEVFGMHENANIAFENKETSTLIRTIVDVQPRSGGGGGGDTPDQIVWRICDQTRATIAKSVDKSLINPELMVPDDMGQLHSLSTVLLHETDRFNTLLGLIHSSLNELQKAIK
;
A
#
# COMPACT_ATOMS: atom_id res chain seq x y z
N MET A 1 -16.99 -14.06 -31.92
CA MET A 1 -17.89 -13.99 -30.75
C MET A 1 -17.13 -13.79 -29.44
N ILE A 2 -16.30 -14.72 -28.95
CA ILE A 2 -15.54 -14.49 -27.68
C ILE A 2 -14.39 -13.46 -27.86
N LYS A 3 -13.76 -13.40 -29.03
CA LYS A 3 -12.68 -12.42 -29.32
C LYS A 3 -13.16 -10.96 -29.28
N ASP A 4 -14.46 -10.71 -29.45
CA ASP A 4 -15.04 -9.37 -29.55
C ASP A 4 -15.50 -8.79 -28.20
N LEU A 5 -15.50 -9.60 -27.12
CA LEU A 5 -15.90 -9.20 -25.76
C LEU A 5 -14.76 -8.55 -24.94
N LEU A 6 -13.50 -8.90 -25.26
CA LEU A 6 -12.31 -8.34 -24.59
C LEU A 6 -12.16 -6.82 -24.79
N PRO A 7 -12.36 -6.27 -26.01
CA PRO A 7 -12.43 -4.83 -26.23
C PRO A 7 -13.55 -4.17 -25.44
N SER A 8 -14.70 -4.84 -25.29
CA SER A 8 -15.84 -4.33 -24.52
C SER A 8 -15.50 -4.15 -23.04
N GLY A 9 -14.74 -5.08 -22.46
CA GLY A 9 -14.29 -4.98 -21.06
C GLY A 9 -13.40 -3.76 -20.79
N GLN A 10 -12.46 -3.45 -21.69
CA GLN A 10 -11.62 -2.27 -21.59
C GLN A 10 -12.39 -0.97 -21.85
N ILE A 11 -13.39 -0.99 -22.74
CA ILE A 11 -14.20 0.21 -23.03
C ILE A 11 -15.22 0.47 -21.90
N THR A 12 -15.85 -0.57 -21.36
CA THR A 12 -16.88 -0.45 -20.31
C THR A 12 -16.28 -0.25 -18.91
N TYR A 13 -15.18 -0.92 -18.58
CA TYR A 13 -14.55 -0.81 -17.25
C TYR A 13 -13.27 0.03 -17.24
N GLY A 14 -12.53 0.11 -18.36
CA GLY A 14 -11.25 0.83 -18.43
C GLY A 14 -11.37 2.34 -18.39
N GLY A 15 -12.54 2.92 -18.67
CA GLY A 15 -12.77 4.37 -18.51
C GLY A 15 -12.65 4.88 -17.06
N ARG A 16 -12.70 3.97 -16.07
CA ARG A 16 -12.54 4.29 -14.63
C ARG A 16 -11.14 3.97 -14.08
N VAL A 17 -10.33 3.25 -14.86
CA VAL A 17 -9.02 2.75 -14.43
C VAL A 17 -7.94 3.51 -15.18
N THR A 18 -7.22 4.36 -14.46
CA THR A 18 -6.21 5.26 -15.05
C THR A 18 -4.80 4.66 -15.10
N ASP A 19 -4.49 3.69 -14.23
CA ASP A 19 -3.17 3.06 -14.19
C ASP A 19 -3.07 1.90 -15.20
N MET A 20 -1.94 1.82 -15.90
CA MET A 20 -1.66 0.77 -16.88
C MET A 20 -1.59 -0.61 -16.21
N TRP A 21 -1.06 -0.69 -14.99
CA TRP A 21 -0.96 -1.95 -14.25
C TRP A 21 -2.33 -2.48 -13.86
N ASP A 22 -3.22 -1.61 -13.41
CA ASP A 22 -4.60 -1.97 -13.09
C ASP A 22 -5.40 -2.38 -14.34
N GLN A 23 -5.19 -1.70 -15.47
CA GLN A 23 -5.80 -2.09 -16.75
C GLN A 23 -5.34 -3.49 -17.19
N ARG A 24 -4.06 -3.81 -16.99
CA ARG A 24 -3.49 -5.13 -17.29
C ARG A 24 -4.05 -6.20 -16.33
N CYS A 25 -4.15 -5.89 -15.04
CA CYS A 25 -4.75 -6.77 -14.04
C CYS A 25 -6.20 -7.09 -14.40
N LEU A 26 -7.01 -6.07 -14.66
CA LEU A 26 -8.42 -6.21 -15.06
C LEU A 26 -8.58 -7.05 -16.33
N THR A 27 -7.75 -6.81 -17.34
CA THR A 27 -7.77 -7.61 -18.58
C THR A 27 -7.43 -9.08 -18.32
N THR A 28 -6.55 -9.35 -17.35
CA THR A 28 -6.14 -10.71 -17.00
C THR A 28 -7.25 -11.45 -16.26
N ILE A 29 -7.90 -10.79 -15.29
CA ILE A 29 -9.08 -11.30 -14.59
C ILE A 29 -10.21 -11.59 -15.59
N LEU A 30 -10.51 -10.66 -16.50
CA LEU A 30 -11.55 -10.87 -17.52
C LEU A 30 -11.25 -12.05 -18.44
N LYS A 31 -9.98 -12.31 -18.78
CA LYS A 31 -9.60 -13.49 -19.57
C LYS A 31 -9.85 -14.80 -18.83
N GLN A 32 -9.74 -14.81 -17.50
CA GLN A 32 -10.05 -16.00 -16.71
C GLN A 32 -11.53 -16.36 -16.80
N PHE A 33 -12.43 -15.39 -16.76
CA PHE A 33 -13.88 -15.64 -16.85
C PHE A 33 -14.40 -15.77 -18.28
N PHE A 34 -13.85 -14.99 -19.22
CA PHE A 34 -14.23 -14.97 -20.63
C PHE A 34 -13.12 -15.55 -21.50
N SER A 35 -13.01 -16.88 -21.51
CA SER A 35 -12.11 -17.59 -22.43
C SER A 35 -12.78 -18.84 -23.02
N PRO A 36 -12.37 -19.31 -24.21
CA PRO A 36 -12.90 -20.53 -24.80
C PRO A 36 -12.94 -21.76 -23.87
N PRO A 37 -11.93 -22.03 -23.00
CA PRO A 37 -11.98 -23.17 -22.09
C PRO A 37 -13.04 -23.04 -21.00
N THR A 38 -13.59 -21.85 -20.72
CA THR A 38 -14.68 -21.71 -19.72
C THR A 38 -16.01 -22.31 -20.19
N LEU A 39 -16.11 -22.69 -21.46
CA LEU A 39 -17.26 -23.41 -22.01
C LEU A 39 -17.21 -24.93 -21.77
N GLU A 40 -16.06 -25.44 -21.30
CA GLU A 40 -15.88 -26.85 -20.95
C GLU A 40 -16.46 -27.15 -19.56
N ASP A 41 -17.17 -28.27 -19.42
CA ASP A 41 -17.84 -28.65 -18.16
C ASP A 41 -16.87 -28.96 -17.02
N THR A 42 -15.59 -29.17 -17.33
CA THR A 42 -14.51 -29.41 -16.37
C THR A 42 -13.83 -28.12 -15.90
N TYR A 43 -14.22 -26.96 -16.43
CA TYR A 43 -13.59 -25.70 -16.10
C TYR A 43 -14.05 -25.18 -14.74
N THR A 44 -13.08 -24.91 -13.86
CA THR A 44 -13.29 -24.35 -12.53
C THR A 44 -12.61 -22.99 -12.44
N TYR A 45 -13.24 -22.04 -11.77
CA TYR A 45 -12.73 -20.68 -11.61
C TYR A 45 -11.70 -20.56 -10.47
N SER A 46 -11.72 -21.52 -9.56
CA SER A 46 -10.84 -21.57 -8.39
C SER A 46 -10.14 -22.92 -8.26
N SER A 47 -8.98 -22.93 -7.61
CA SER A 47 -8.18 -24.14 -7.32
C SER A 47 -8.94 -25.18 -6.49
N SER A 48 -9.84 -24.75 -5.61
CA SER A 48 -10.70 -25.65 -4.82
C SER A 48 -11.75 -26.41 -5.65
N GLY A 49 -12.05 -25.97 -6.87
CA GLY A 49 -13.08 -26.56 -7.71
C GLY A 49 -14.52 -26.32 -7.24
N VAL A 50 -14.74 -25.54 -6.17
CA VAL A 50 -16.06 -25.20 -5.65
C VAL A 50 -16.81 -24.25 -6.59
N TYR A 51 -16.07 -23.33 -7.20
CA TYR A 51 -16.59 -22.31 -8.11
C TYR A 51 -16.49 -22.77 -9.56
N TYR A 52 -17.63 -23.05 -10.19
CA TYR A 52 -17.73 -23.44 -11.60
C TYR A 52 -19.03 -22.90 -12.21
N CYS A 53 -19.13 -22.96 -13.53
CA CYS A 53 -20.35 -22.56 -14.24
C CYS A 53 -21.23 -23.80 -14.47
N PRO A 54 -22.32 -24.00 -13.70
CA PRO A 54 -23.18 -25.15 -13.91
C PRO A 54 -24.02 -24.95 -15.18
N ARG A 55 -24.10 -25.95 -16.07
CA ARG A 55 -25.01 -25.94 -17.22
C ARG A 55 -26.45 -26.14 -16.77
N LEU A 56 -27.09 -25.05 -16.36
CA LEU A 56 -28.46 -25.05 -15.85
C LEU A 56 -29.32 -24.12 -16.70
N ASP A 57 -30.34 -24.68 -17.34
CA ASP A 57 -31.27 -23.93 -18.19
C ASP A 57 -32.33 -23.15 -17.37
N LYS A 58 -32.45 -23.44 -16.06
CA LYS A 58 -33.46 -22.86 -15.16
C LYS A 58 -32.82 -21.95 -14.13
N LEU A 59 -33.34 -20.73 -14.02
CA LEU A 59 -32.93 -19.74 -13.02
C LEU A 59 -33.03 -20.26 -11.58
N ALA A 60 -34.04 -21.08 -11.28
CA ALA A 60 -34.20 -21.67 -9.95
C ALA A 60 -33.02 -22.56 -9.57
N ALA A 61 -32.52 -23.38 -10.50
CA ALA A 61 -31.38 -24.25 -10.24
C ALA A 61 -30.07 -23.47 -10.09
N VAL A 62 -29.92 -22.35 -10.81
CA VAL A 62 -28.77 -21.44 -10.63
C VAL A 62 -28.80 -20.81 -9.23
N ARG A 63 -29.98 -20.43 -8.74
CA ARG A 63 -30.14 -19.90 -7.39
C ARG A 63 -29.79 -20.94 -6.33
N ASP A 64 -30.29 -22.17 -6.48
CA ASP A 64 -29.98 -23.26 -5.56
C ASP A 64 -28.46 -23.52 -5.51
N TYR A 65 -27.75 -23.42 -6.65
CA TYR A 65 -26.28 -23.49 -6.68
C TYR A 65 -25.63 -22.33 -5.92
N CYS A 66 -26.07 -21.08 -6.14
CA CYS A 66 -25.55 -19.93 -5.39
C CYS A 66 -25.74 -20.09 -3.87
N ASP A 67 -26.86 -20.67 -3.44
CA ASP A 67 -27.14 -20.92 -2.01
C ASP A 67 -26.25 -22.03 -1.40
N THR A 68 -25.63 -22.88 -2.22
CA THR A 68 -24.65 -23.90 -1.76
C THR A 68 -23.23 -23.35 -1.58
N LEU A 69 -22.95 -22.14 -2.05
CA LEU A 69 -21.62 -21.54 -1.94
C LEU A 69 -21.32 -21.12 -0.48
N PRO A 70 -20.05 -21.18 -0.06
CA PRO A 70 -19.67 -20.79 1.29
C PRO A 70 -19.93 -19.29 1.52
N VAL A 71 -20.39 -18.93 2.72
CA VAL A 71 -20.64 -17.54 3.13
C VAL A 71 -19.33 -16.74 3.25
N ILE A 72 -18.25 -17.44 3.58
CA ILE A 72 -16.89 -16.87 3.63
C ILE A 72 -16.18 -17.34 2.38
N GLU A 73 -15.87 -16.40 1.50
CA GLU A 73 -15.18 -16.66 0.24
C GLU A 73 -13.66 -16.68 0.47
N ASP A 74 -13.00 -17.74 0.02
CA ASP A 74 -11.55 -17.81 0.06
C ASP A 74 -10.92 -16.86 -0.99
N PRO A 75 -9.76 -16.24 -0.69
CA PRO A 75 -9.10 -15.29 -1.60
C PRO A 75 -8.69 -15.89 -2.96
N GLU A 76 -8.66 -17.22 -3.07
CA GLU A 76 -8.41 -17.93 -4.32
C GLU A 76 -9.47 -17.64 -5.40
N VAL A 77 -10.71 -17.32 -5.03
CA VAL A 77 -11.77 -16.96 -6.02
C VAL A 77 -11.40 -15.69 -6.78
N PHE A 78 -10.61 -14.80 -6.16
CA PHE A 78 -10.10 -13.58 -6.77
C PHE A 78 -8.70 -13.78 -7.40
N GLY A 79 -8.19 -15.01 -7.44
CA GLY A 79 -6.84 -15.33 -7.89
C GLY A 79 -5.74 -14.84 -6.94
N MET A 80 -6.08 -14.60 -5.66
CA MET A 80 -5.13 -14.12 -4.65
C MET A 80 -4.61 -15.26 -3.77
N HIS A 81 -3.41 -15.07 -3.20
CA HIS A 81 -2.85 -15.99 -2.22
C HIS A 81 -3.58 -15.88 -0.88
N GLU A 82 -3.59 -16.94 -0.08
CA GLU A 82 -4.11 -16.98 1.30
C GLU A 82 -3.56 -15.85 2.21
N ASN A 83 -2.38 -15.30 1.88
CA ASN A 83 -1.77 -14.20 2.62
C ASN A 83 -2.57 -12.89 2.49
N ALA A 84 -3.41 -12.77 1.47
CA ALA A 84 -4.33 -11.66 1.32
C ALA A 84 -5.33 -11.61 2.48
N ASN A 85 -5.77 -12.77 2.99
CA ASN A 85 -6.67 -12.82 4.13
C ASN A 85 -5.98 -12.33 5.41
N ILE A 86 -4.74 -12.75 5.66
CA ILE A 86 -3.93 -12.26 6.79
C ILE A 86 -3.75 -10.74 6.72
N ALA A 87 -3.47 -10.19 5.53
CA ALA A 87 -3.32 -8.75 5.34
C ALA A 87 -4.64 -7.99 5.60
N PHE A 88 -5.77 -8.56 5.17
CA PHE A 88 -7.09 -8.02 5.41
C PHE A 88 -7.44 -8.01 6.90
N GLU A 89 -7.30 -9.16 7.57
CA GLU A 89 -7.56 -9.32 9.01
C GLU A 89 -6.69 -8.39 9.87
N ASN A 90 -5.41 -8.23 9.50
CA ASN A 90 -4.51 -7.29 10.17
C ASN A 90 -4.99 -5.83 10.01
N LYS A 91 -5.45 -5.47 8.81
CA LYS A 91 -5.96 -4.12 8.54
C LYS A 91 -7.25 -3.85 9.31
N GLU A 92 -8.17 -4.82 9.35
CA GLU A 92 -9.41 -4.73 10.11
C GLU A 92 -9.12 -4.62 11.62
N THR A 93 -8.25 -5.49 12.14
CA THR A 93 -7.82 -5.47 13.54
C THR A 93 -7.17 -4.13 13.91
N SER A 94 -6.26 -3.61 13.07
CA SER A 94 -5.63 -2.31 13.29
C SER A 94 -6.65 -1.16 13.29
N THR A 95 -7.64 -1.22 12.40
CA THR A 95 -8.73 -0.23 12.35
C THR A 95 -9.56 -0.29 13.63
N LEU A 96 -9.93 -1.49 14.08
CA LEU A 96 -10.67 -1.71 15.32
C LEU A 96 -9.90 -1.21 16.54
N ILE A 97 -8.62 -1.55 16.67
CA ILE A 97 -7.76 -1.07 17.76
C ILE A 97 -7.70 0.46 17.76
N ARG A 98 -7.52 1.07 16.58
CA ARG A 98 -7.48 2.53 16.46
C ARG A 98 -8.80 3.15 16.89
N THR A 99 -9.94 2.58 16.50
CA THR A 99 -11.26 3.05 16.94
C THR A 99 -11.42 2.91 18.46
N ILE A 100 -10.92 1.83 19.07
CA ILE A 100 -10.94 1.67 20.54
C ILE A 100 -10.11 2.76 21.21
N VAL A 101 -8.90 3.02 20.71
CA VAL A 101 -8.01 4.07 21.24
C VAL A 101 -8.66 5.46 21.10
N ASP A 102 -9.34 5.71 19.98
CA ASP A 102 -10.01 6.99 19.72
C ASP A 102 -11.24 7.21 20.63
N VAL A 103 -11.95 6.13 21.01
CA VAL A 103 -13.11 6.17 21.92
C VAL A 103 -12.69 6.16 23.39
N GLN A 104 -11.47 5.71 23.71
CA GLN A 104 -10.99 5.63 25.09
C GLN A 104 -10.99 7.03 25.75
N PRO A 105 -11.68 7.21 26.90
CA PRO A 105 -11.72 8.49 27.57
C PRO A 105 -10.31 8.88 28.04
N ARG A 106 -9.80 10.00 27.49
CA ARG A 106 -8.47 10.56 27.82
C ARG A 106 -8.35 11.05 29.28
N SER A 107 -9.42 10.95 30.06
CA SER A 107 -9.54 11.44 31.44
C SER A 107 -9.61 10.32 32.51
N GLY A 108 -9.34 9.06 32.15
CA GLY A 108 -9.26 7.96 33.12
C GLY A 108 -8.01 8.07 34.01
N GLY A 109 -8.21 8.44 35.27
CA GLY A 109 -7.15 8.73 36.25
C GLY A 109 -6.16 7.60 36.51
N GLY A 110 -4.88 7.93 36.36
CA GLY A 110 -3.72 7.19 36.88
C GLY A 110 -2.59 8.18 37.14
N GLY A 111 -2.53 8.75 38.35
CA GLY A 111 -1.59 9.82 38.74
C GLY A 111 -0.14 9.36 38.93
N GLY A 112 0.36 8.47 38.07
CA GLY A 112 1.71 7.90 38.19
C GLY A 112 2.49 7.77 36.87
N GLY A 113 1.95 8.24 35.75
CA GLY A 113 2.64 8.27 34.45
C GLY A 113 3.16 9.66 34.10
N ASP A 114 4.19 9.71 33.25
CA ASP A 114 4.66 10.96 32.63
C ASP A 114 3.46 11.73 32.05
N THR A 115 3.40 13.05 32.26
CA THR A 115 2.35 13.86 31.63
C THR A 115 2.47 13.76 30.10
N PRO A 116 1.37 13.96 29.33
CA PRO A 116 1.45 13.97 27.87
C PRO A 116 2.57 14.89 27.35
N ASP A 117 2.75 16.04 28.00
CA ASP A 117 3.80 17.02 27.73
C ASP A 117 5.21 16.47 27.99
N GLN A 118 5.41 15.71 29.07
CA GLN A 118 6.69 15.05 29.38
C GLN A 118 7.02 13.94 28.38
N ILE A 119 6.00 13.18 27.95
CA ILE A 119 6.16 12.15 26.92
C ILE A 119 6.59 12.78 25.59
N VAL A 120 5.91 13.85 25.18
CA VAL A 120 6.22 14.57 23.95
C VAL A 120 7.62 15.18 24.03
N TRP A 121 7.99 15.79 25.16
CA TRP A 121 9.32 16.35 25.36
C TRP A 121 10.42 15.29 25.22
N ARG A 122 10.24 14.12 25.85
CA ARG A 122 11.17 12.98 25.75
C ARG A 122 11.32 12.49 24.31
N ILE A 123 10.21 12.35 23.60
CA ILE A 123 10.22 11.91 22.19
C ILE A 123 10.97 12.93 21.33
N CYS A 124 10.74 14.23 21.54
CA CYS A 124 11.47 15.28 20.82
C CYS A 124 12.98 15.22 21.07
N ASP A 125 13.40 14.99 22.32
CA ASP A 125 14.83 14.90 22.67
C ASP A 125 15.49 13.64 22.08
N GLN A 126 14.82 12.49 22.17
CA GLN A 126 15.29 11.24 21.57
C GLN A 126 15.40 11.33 20.05
N THR A 127 14.39 11.92 19.40
CA THR A 127 14.37 12.12 17.94
C THR A 127 15.49 13.05 17.51
N ARG A 128 15.72 14.13 18.25
CA ARG A 128 16.81 15.08 18.01
C ARG A 128 18.19 14.45 18.19
N ALA A 129 18.36 13.56 19.17
CA ALA A 129 19.63 12.86 19.40
C ALA A 129 19.94 11.81 18.33
N THR A 130 18.89 11.20 17.75
CA THR A 130 19.03 10.15 16.73
C THR A 130 19.26 10.74 15.34
N ILE A 131 18.65 11.90 15.05
CA ILE A 131 18.73 12.54 13.74
C ILE A 131 20.00 13.41 13.64
N ALA A 132 20.81 13.18 12.60
CA ALA A 132 21.97 14.01 12.29
C ALA A 132 21.56 15.47 12.03
N LYS A 133 22.39 16.44 12.44
CA LYS A 133 22.11 17.87 12.28
C LYS A 133 22.23 18.34 10.83
N SER A 134 23.18 17.77 10.10
CA SER A 134 23.42 18.03 8.69
C SER A 134 24.28 16.91 8.11
N VAL A 135 24.07 16.57 6.86
CA VAL A 135 24.97 15.75 6.07
C VAL A 135 26.07 16.67 5.53
N ASP A 136 27.31 16.40 5.94
CA ASP A 136 28.45 17.17 5.45
C ASP A 136 28.82 16.73 4.03
N LYS A 137 28.80 17.70 3.11
CA LYS A 137 29.17 17.49 1.71
C LYS A 137 30.66 17.18 1.55
N SER A 138 31.48 17.50 2.56
CA SER A 138 32.92 17.24 2.55
C SER A 138 33.29 15.76 2.69
N LEU A 139 32.36 14.93 3.20
CA LEU A 139 32.54 13.48 3.34
C LEU A 139 32.26 12.71 2.04
N ILE A 140 31.83 13.39 0.98
CA ILE A 140 31.62 12.76 -0.32
C ILE A 140 32.97 12.31 -0.86
N ASN A 141 33.06 11.05 -1.32
CA ASN A 141 34.30 10.49 -1.87
C ASN A 141 34.85 11.43 -2.97
N PRO A 142 36.10 11.93 -2.83
CA PRO A 142 36.72 12.83 -3.81
C PRO A 142 36.72 12.27 -5.24
N GLU A 143 36.77 10.94 -5.40
CA GLU A 143 36.74 10.27 -6.71
C GLU A 143 35.42 10.51 -7.47
N LEU A 144 34.30 10.73 -6.76
CA LEU A 144 33.01 11.05 -7.36
C LEU A 144 32.90 12.52 -7.78
N MET A 145 33.82 13.37 -7.33
CA MET A 145 33.88 14.80 -7.67
C MET A 145 34.92 15.13 -8.73
N VAL A 146 35.58 14.12 -9.31
CA VAL A 146 36.48 14.33 -10.44
C VAL A 146 35.65 14.65 -11.69
N PRO A 147 35.86 15.81 -12.33
CA PRO A 147 35.19 16.13 -13.58
C PRO A 147 35.74 15.25 -14.71
N ASP A 148 34.86 14.87 -15.64
CA ASP A 148 35.24 14.14 -16.86
C ASP A 148 36.08 15.03 -17.79
N ASP A 149 36.61 14.46 -18.88
CA ASP A 149 37.45 15.15 -19.88
C ASP A 149 36.78 16.42 -20.48
N MET A 150 35.46 16.54 -20.36
CA MET A 150 34.64 17.68 -20.78
C MET A 150 34.35 18.70 -19.66
N GLY A 151 34.93 18.56 -18.47
CA GLY A 151 34.74 19.47 -17.34
C GLY A 151 33.37 19.33 -16.64
N GLN A 152 32.60 18.28 -16.94
CA GLN A 152 31.30 18.02 -16.36
C GLN A 152 31.41 17.01 -15.20
N LEU A 153 30.69 17.25 -14.11
CA LEU A 153 30.49 16.26 -13.06
C LEU A 153 29.57 15.15 -13.57
N HIS A 154 29.84 13.92 -13.12
CA HIS A 154 28.98 12.78 -13.42
C HIS A 154 27.54 13.05 -12.94
N SER A 155 26.53 12.64 -13.73
CA SER A 155 25.11 12.92 -13.45
C SER A 155 24.67 12.45 -12.06
N LEU A 156 25.18 11.30 -11.61
CA LEU A 156 24.92 10.79 -10.25
C LEU A 156 25.50 11.70 -9.15
N SER A 157 26.67 12.30 -9.39
CA SER A 157 27.31 13.21 -8.42
C SER A 157 26.53 14.51 -8.30
N THR A 158 26.00 15.03 -9.40
CA THR A 158 25.11 16.20 -9.39
C THR A 158 23.81 15.92 -8.65
N VAL A 159 23.17 14.77 -8.90
CA VAL A 159 21.95 14.36 -8.18
C VAL A 159 22.22 14.19 -6.69
N LEU A 160 23.34 13.57 -6.31
CA LEU A 160 23.73 13.40 -4.91
C LEU A 160 23.92 14.74 -4.20
N LEU A 161 24.56 15.71 -4.85
CA LEU A 161 24.71 17.06 -4.29
C LEU A 161 23.37 17.75 -4.06
N HIS A 162 22.47 17.69 -5.07
CA HIS A 162 21.13 18.29 -4.97
C HIS A 162 20.29 17.62 -3.90
N GLU A 163 20.35 16.29 -3.81
CA GLU A 163 19.59 15.54 -2.82
C GLU A 163 20.14 15.78 -1.41
N THR A 164 21.46 15.91 -1.26
CA THR A 164 22.09 16.31 0.02
C THR A 164 21.63 17.70 0.47
N ASP A 165 21.52 18.66 -0.45
CA ASP A 165 20.97 19.99 -0.14
C ASP A 165 19.50 19.95 0.28
N ARG A 166 18.70 19.15 -0.43
CA ARG A 166 17.29 18.96 -0.11
C ARG A 166 17.11 18.29 1.26
N PHE A 167 17.93 17.27 1.56
CA PHE A 167 17.94 16.61 2.87
C PHE A 167 18.39 17.58 3.98
N ASN A 168 19.43 18.38 3.77
CA ASN A 168 19.87 19.36 4.75
C ASN A 168 18.79 20.42 5.04
N THR A 169 18.06 20.84 4.01
CA THR A 169 16.91 21.76 4.18
C THR A 169 15.81 21.10 5.03
N LEU A 170 15.48 19.83 4.73
CA LEU A 170 14.49 19.06 5.50
C LEU A 170 14.93 18.85 6.96
N LEU A 171 16.19 18.48 7.18
CA LEU A 171 16.77 18.32 8.51
C LEU A 171 16.69 19.61 9.31
N GLY A 172 17.03 20.74 8.69
CA GLY A 172 16.87 22.06 9.30
C GLY A 172 15.44 22.34 9.76
N LEU A 173 14.46 22.03 8.92
CA LEU A 173 13.03 22.21 9.22
C LEU A 173 12.53 21.27 10.32
N ILE A 174 13.02 20.02 10.36
CA ILE A 174 12.71 19.07 11.43
C ILE A 174 13.28 19.58 12.76
N HIS A 175 14.55 19.99 12.79
CA HIS A 175 15.18 20.52 14.01
C HIS A 175 14.53 21.83 14.48
N SER A 176 14.11 22.72 13.58
CA SER A 176 13.38 23.93 13.96
C SER A 176 12.00 23.60 14.53
N SER A 177 11.24 22.72 13.88
CA SER A 177 9.92 22.28 14.34
C SER A 177 9.99 21.58 15.70
N LEU A 178 10.97 20.69 15.93
CA LEU A 178 11.17 20.05 17.24
C LEU A 178 11.51 21.06 18.34
N ASN A 179 12.33 22.08 18.04
CA ASN A 179 12.64 23.13 19.01
C ASN A 179 11.42 24.00 19.32
N GLU A 180 10.62 24.36 18.32
CA GLU A 180 9.37 25.12 18.52
C GLU A 180 8.37 24.33 19.36
N LEU A 181 8.24 23.03 19.11
CA LEU A 181 7.37 22.15 19.88
C LEU A 181 7.82 22.07 21.36
N GLN A 182 9.11 21.89 21.60
CA GLN A 182 9.65 21.91 22.98
C GLN A 182 9.46 23.27 23.68
N LYS A 183 9.54 24.38 22.95
CA LYS A 183 9.26 25.72 23.48
C LYS A 183 7.77 25.92 23.75
N ALA A 184 6.87 25.39 22.92
CA ALA A 184 5.42 25.56 23.09
C ALA A 184 4.88 24.81 24.32
N ILE A 185 5.58 23.75 24.76
CA ILE A 185 5.24 22.99 25.96
C ILE A 185 5.65 23.72 27.26
N LYS A 186 6.60 24.67 27.20
CA LYS A 186 7.17 25.37 28.36
C LYS A 186 6.76 26.83 28.42
#